data_AF-A0A6A2G290-F1
#
_entry.id   AF-A0A6A2G290-F1
#
_cell.length_a   1.000
_cell.length_b   1.000
_cell.length_c   1.000
_cell.angle_alpha   90.00
_cell.angle_beta   90.00
_cell.angle_gamma   90.00
#
_symmetry.space_group_name_H-M   'P 1'
#
loop_
_entity.id
_entity.type
_entity.pdbx_description
1 polymer ?
#
loop_
_entity_poly.entity_id
_entity_poly.type
_entity_poly.pdbx_seq_one_letter_code
_entity_poly.pdbx_strand_id
1 'polypeptide(L)'
;MFEIFVTIFGLILKASWLMLPAYMANPTAVVFGGGTPIDLGKNWKDGRRIFGDGKTFRGLIGGTICGVITGLIQMQVTPLHNLGTFTYISIFTLSFGALLGDMTKSFFKRRLGYERGAKFPIVDQLDFVAGAWILTYAFDPVWFSDNFLAEPWIMVTVVFFTPLLHRLTNIIGYYARLKKEPW
;
A
#
# COMPACT_ATOMS: atom_id res chain seq x y z
N MET A 1 7.46 21.77 24.46
CA MET A 1 6.14 21.52 23.81
C MET A 1 6.20 21.81 22.31
N PHE A 2 6.68 22.99 21.89
CA PHE A 2 6.87 23.33 20.47
C PHE A 2 7.82 22.38 19.72
N GLU A 3 8.99 22.07 20.29
CA GLU A 3 9.96 21.15 19.65
C GLU A 3 9.41 19.74 19.44
N ILE A 4 8.73 19.18 20.45
CA ILE A 4 8.06 17.86 20.36
C ILE A 4 7.06 17.85 19.20
N PHE A 5 6.26 18.92 19.06
CA PHE A 5 5.30 19.03 17.97
C PHE A 5 6.00 19.06 16.60
N VAL A 6 7.07 19.84 16.45
CA VAL A 6 7.86 19.91 15.22
C VAL A 6 8.46 18.54 14.86
N THR A 7 8.98 17.80 15.84
CA THR A 7 9.52 16.45 15.62
C THR A 7 8.45 15.47 15.16
N ILE A 8 7.30 15.42 15.84
CA ILE A 8 6.19 14.52 15.47
C ILE A 8 5.67 14.85 14.07
N PHE A 9 5.50 16.13 13.76
CA PHE A 9 5.08 16.56 12.43
C PHE A 9 6.08 16.14 11.35
N GLY A 10 7.38 16.30 11.59
CA GLY A 10 8.45 15.83 10.71
C GLY A 10 8.40 14.32 10.46
N LEU A 11 8.15 13.52 11.50
CA LEU A 11 8.00 12.06 11.38
C LEU A 11 6.80 11.69 10.52
N ILE A 12 5.64 12.32 10.73
CA ILE A 12 4.43 12.07 9.95
C ILE A 12 4.65 12.43 8.48
N LEU A 13 5.28 13.58 8.21
CA LEU A 13 5.61 13.99 6.84
C LEU A 13 6.56 13.00 6.17
N LYS A 14 7.66 12.63 6.83
CA LYS A 14 8.66 11.69 6.29
C LYS A 14 8.05 10.30 6.06
N ALA A 15 7.29 9.77 7.02
CA ALA A 15 6.58 8.51 6.89
C ALA A 15 5.56 8.53 5.74
N SER A 16 4.80 9.62 5.61
CA SER A 16 3.83 9.79 4.53
C SER A 16 4.52 9.90 3.17
N TRP A 17 5.63 10.62 3.10
CA TRP A 17 6.44 10.78 1.90
C TRP A 17 7.04 9.45 1.44
N LEU A 18 7.72 8.71 2.33
CA LEU A 18 8.34 7.43 1.99
C LEU A 18 7.32 6.38 1.53
N MET A 19 6.14 6.36 2.13
CA MET A 19 5.08 5.40 1.79
C MET A 19 4.15 5.86 0.65
N LEU A 20 4.33 7.08 0.12
CA LEU A 20 3.41 7.65 -0.86
C LEU A 20 3.23 6.78 -2.13
N PRO A 21 4.26 6.15 -2.72
CA PRO A 21 4.07 5.26 -3.87
C PRO A 21 3.12 4.10 -3.56
N ALA A 22 3.27 3.49 -2.37
CA ALA A 22 2.39 2.41 -1.89
C ALA A 22 0.96 2.92 -1.58
N TYR A 23 0.85 4.09 -0.93
CA TYR A 23 -0.43 4.74 -0.63
C TYR A 23 -1.19 5.16 -1.88
N MET A 24 -0.51 5.44 -2.99
CA MET A 24 -1.13 5.74 -4.27
C MET A 24 -1.50 4.47 -5.04
N ALA A 25 -0.66 3.44 -5.01
CA ALA A 25 -0.89 2.20 -5.75
C ALA A 25 -2.18 1.47 -5.34
N ASN A 26 -2.43 1.34 -4.03
CA ASN A 26 -3.57 0.58 -3.51
C ASN A 26 -4.95 1.15 -3.93
N PRO A 27 -5.31 2.42 -3.64
CA PRO A 27 -6.60 2.97 -4.05
C PRO A 27 -6.74 3.07 -5.57
N THR A 28 -5.67 3.36 -6.31
CA THR A 28 -5.73 3.42 -7.78
C THR A 28 -5.94 2.05 -8.41
N ALA A 29 -5.48 0.95 -7.79
CA ALA A 29 -5.83 -0.40 -8.23
C ALA A 29 -7.34 -0.68 -8.18
N VAL A 30 -8.08 -0.03 -7.27
CA VAL A 30 -9.55 -0.09 -7.25
C VAL A 30 -10.16 0.71 -8.41
N VAL A 31 -9.63 1.90 -8.69
CA VAL A 31 -10.07 2.77 -9.79
C VAL A 31 -9.87 2.10 -11.16
N PHE A 32 -8.70 1.51 -11.40
CA PHE A 32 -8.38 0.77 -12.62
C PHE A 32 -8.85 -0.68 -12.59
N GLY A 33 -9.45 -1.11 -11.48
CA GLY A 33 -9.86 -2.49 -11.23
C GLY A 33 -10.99 -2.97 -12.15
N GLY A 34 -11.44 -4.20 -11.91
CA GLY A 34 -12.43 -4.88 -12.75
C GLY A 34 -11.81 -5.56 -13.97
N GLY A 35 -12.66 -6.16 -14.82
CA GLY A 35 -12.23 -7.06 -15.89
C GLY A 35 -11.77 -8.42 -15.37
N THR A 36 -10.78 -9.01 -16.04
CA THR A 36 -10.31 -10.38 -15.77
C THR A 36 -9.66 -10.52 -14.39
N PRO A 37 -10.19 -11.39 -13.51
CA PRO A 37 -9.55 -11.74 -12.26
C PRO A 37 -8.18 -12.40 -12.47
N ILE A 38 -7.21 -12.10 -11.59
CA ILE A 38 -5.85 -12.65 -11.66
C ILE A 38 -5.87 -14.17 -11.49
N ASP A 39 -6.78 -14.70 -10.66
CA ASP A 39 -6.92 -16.14 -10.47
C ASP A 39 -7.69 -16.84 -11.60
N LEU A 40 -8.15 -16.10 -12.63
CA LEU A 40 -8.93 -16.62 -13.76
C LEU A 40 -10.18 -17.41 -13.32
N GLY A 41 -10.76 -17.09 -12.16
CA GLY A 41 -11.90 -17.82 -11.62
C GLY A 41 -11.55 -19.16 -10.96
N LYS A 42 -10.26 -19.51 -10.88
CA LYS A 42 -9.81 -20.79 -10.33
C LYS A 42 -9.97 -20.85 -8.81
N ASN A 43 -10.24 -22.07 -8.35
CA ASN A 43 -10.25 -22.41 -6.93
C ASN A 43 -8.90 -23.01 -6.52
N TRP A 44 -8.56 -22.83 -5.24
CA TRP A 44 -7.47 -23.53 -4.58
C TRP A 44 -7.91 -24.94 -4.18
N LYS A 45 -6.99 -25.74 -3.63
CA LYS A 45 -7.25 -27.13 -3.20
C LYS A 45 -8.37 -27.29 -2.15
N ASP A 46 -8.74 -26.20 -1.48
CA ASP A 46 -9.83 -26.15 -0.50
C ASP A 46 -11.20 -25.83 -1.13
N GLY A 47 -11.29 -25.79 -2.46
CA GLY A 47 -12.54 -25.51 -3.19
C GLY A 47 -12.93 -24.04 -3.21
N ARG A 48 -12.19 -23.14 -2.56
CA ARG A 48 -12.45 -21.70 -2.53
C ARG A 48 -11.59 -20.97 -3.55
N ARG A 49 -12.05 -19.81 -4.05
CA ARG A 49 -11.28 -18.94 -4.96
C ARG A 49 -9.87 -18.67 -4.46
N ILE A 50 -8.88 -18.56 -5.35
CA ILE A 50 -7.49 -18.28 -4.95
C ILE A 50 -7.41 -16.88 -4.33
N PHE A 51 -7.88 -15.85 -5.06
CA PHE A 51 -7.92 -14.46 -4.59
C PHE A 51 -9.35 -13.91 -4.53
N GLY A 52 -10.17 -14.25 -5.54
CA GLY A 52 -11.51 -13.69 -5.78
C GLY A 52 -11.49 -12.52 -6.77
N ASP A 53 -12.68 -12.14 -7.26
CA ASP A 53 -12.85 -11.19 -8.37
C ASP A 53 -12.38 -9.75 -8.10
N GLY A 54 -12.01 -9.44 -6.86
CA GLY A 54 -11.48 -8.12 -6.49
C GLY A 54 -10.03 -7.91 -6.92
N LYS A 55 -9.30 -8.96 -7.30
CA LYS A 55 -7.90 -8.86 -7.74
C LYS A 55 -7.84 -9.08 -9.24
N THR A 56 -7.65 -8.01 -10.01
CA THR A 56 -7.68 -8.05 -11.48
C THR A 56 -6.36 -7.58 -12.08
N PHE A 57 -6.05 -8.04 -13.29
CA PHE A 57 -4.82 -7.63 -13.99
C PHE A 57 -4.78 -6.12 -14.23
N ARG A 58 -5.92 -5.52 -14.60
CA ARG A 58 -6.03 -4.08 -14.82
C ARG A 58 -5.74 -3.28 -13.54
N GLY A 59 -6.26 -3.74 -12.41
CA GLY A 59 -5.98 -3.12 -11.11
C GLY A 59 -4.51 -3.24 -10.72
N LEU A 60 -3.90 -4.41 -10.90
CA LEU A 60 -2.48 -4.63 -10.60
C LEU A 60 -1.57 -3.73 -11.45
N ILE A 61 -1.78 -3.71 -12.77
CA ILE A 61 -0.97 -2.91 -13.69
C ILE A 61 -1.21 -1.42 -13.44
N GLY A 62 -2.47 -0.98 -13.43
CA GLY A 62 -2.83 0.43 -13.27
C GLY A 62 -2.37 0.99 -11.93
N GLY A 63 -2.58 0.25 -10.83
CA GLY A 63 -2.13 0.65 -9.51
C GLY A 63 -0.60 0.75 -9.41
N THR A 64 0.12 -0.24 -9.96
CA THR A 64 1.60 -0.22 -9.97
C THR A 64 2.12 0.98 -10.75
N ILE A 65 1.57 1.26 -11.94
CA ILE A 65 1.96 2.41 -12.77
C ILE A 65 1.72 3.72 -12.02
N CYS A 66 0.56 3.89 -11.38
CA CYS A 66 0.27 5.10 -10.61
C CYS A 66 1.24 5.31 -9.44
N GLY A 67 1.55 4.24 -8.69
CA GLY A 67 2.55 4.29 -7.63
C GLY A 67 3.95 4.64 -8.16
N VAL A 68 4.38 4.05 -9.27
CA VAL A 68 5.68 4.35 -9.89
C VAL A 68 5.73 5.80 -10.38
N ILE A 69 4.69 6.30 -11.05
CA ILE A 69 4.60 7.71 -11.48
C ILE A 69 4.72 8.64 -10.26
N THR A 70 4.04 8.30 -9.16
CA THR A 70 4.15 9.05 -7.90
C THR A 70 5.59 9.11 -7.42
N GLY A 71 6.28 7.96 -7.36
CA GLY A 71 7.68 7.90 -6.96
C GLY A 71 8.63 8.65 -7.92
N LEU A 72 8.38 8.60 -9.23
CA LEU A 72 9.15 9.36 -10.21
C LEU A 72 9.01 10.87 -10.00
N ILE A 73 7.80 11.36 -9.68
CA ILE A 73 7.57 12.75 -9.31
C ILE A 73 8.33 13.08 -8.02
N GLN A 74 8.30 12.21 -7.01
CA GLN A 74 9.04 12.42 -5.76
C GLN A 74 10.56 12.53 -5.98
N MET A 75 11.13 11.72 -6.88
CA MET A 75 12.55 11.81 -7.25
C MET A 75 12.95 13.17 -7.82
N GLN A 76 12.04 13.87 -8.53
CA GLN A 76 12.29 15.22 -9.03
C GLN A 76 12.19 16.29 -7.94
N VAL A 77 11.36 16.05 -6.92
CA VAL A 77 11.10 17.00 -5.82
C VAL A 77 12.12 16.88 -4.69
N THR A 78 12.64 15.68 -4.41
CA THR A 78 13.58 15.44 -3.31
C THR A 78 14.78 16.40 -3.29
N PRO A 79 15.46 16.71 -4.42
CA PRO A 79 16.60 17.62 -4.40
C PRO A 79 16.29 19.02 -3.86
N LEU A 80 15.01 19.42 -3.87
CA LEU A 80 14.56 20.75 -3.42
C LEU A 80 14.28 20.81 -1.91
N HIS A 81 14.00 19.67 -1.26
CA HIS A 81 13.47 19.64 0.11
C HIS A 81 14.15 18.63 1.05
N ASN A 82 15.15 17.86 0.59
CA ASN A 82 15.90 16.85 1.35
C ASN A 82 15.00 15.83 2.09
N LEU A 83 13.92 15.38 1.45
CA LEU A 83 12.91 14.47 2.03
C LEU A 83 13.25 12.97 1.84
N GLY A 84 14.52 12.64 1.58
CA GLY A 84 14.97 11.29 1.25
C GLY A 84 15.00 11.03 -0.26
N THR A 85 16.13 10.50 -0.75
CA THR A 85 16.33 10.11 -2.15
C THR A 85 15.69 8.75 -2.39
N PHE A 86 15.00 8.56 -3.51
CA PHE A 86 14.46 7.26 -3.91
C PHE A 86 15.33 6.64 -5.00
N THR A 87 15.35 5.31 -5.04
CA THR A 87 15.86 4.55 -6.19
C THR A 87 14.70 4.10 -7.08
N TYR A 88 14.96 3.77 -8.35
CA TYR A 88 13.94 3.16 -9.23
C TYR A 88 13.42 1.82 -8.67
N ILE A 89 14.27 1.07 -7.96
CA ILE A 89 13.90 -0.20 -7.34
C ILE A 89 12.94 0.03 -6.17
N SER A 90 13.23 0.99 -5.29
CA SER A 90 12.38 1.33 -4.14
C SER A 90 10.98 1.77 -4.59
N ILE A 91 10.85 2.66 -5.58
CA ILE A 91 9.53 3.14 -6.03
C ILE A 91 8.71 2.01 -6.67
N PHE A 92 9.35 1.12 -7.44
CA PHE A 92 8.68 -0.02 -8.04
C PHE A 92 8.24 -1.03 -6.98
N THR A 93 9.14 -1.39 -6.07
CA THR A 93 8.89 -2.40 -5.04
C THR A 93 7.89 -1.92 -3.98
N LEU A 94 7.89 -0.64 -3.61
CA LEU A 94 6.85 -0.05 -2.76
C LEU A 94 5.47 -0.14 -3.43
N SER A 95 5.40 0.22 -4.72
CA SER A 95 4.14 0.26 -5.48
C SER A 95 3.58 -1.13 -5.76
N PHE A 96 4.40 -2.02 -6.32
CA PHE A 96 4.02 -3.38 -6.66
C PHE A 96 3.85 -4.25 -5.41
N GLY A 97 4.77 -4.09 -4.44
CA GLY A 97 4.72 -4.80 -3.16
C GLY A 97 3.46 -4.50 -2.37
N ALA A 98 2.95 -3.26 -2.40
CA ALA A 98 1.68 -2.92 -1.81
C ALA A 98 0.52 -3.78 -2.35
N LEU A 99 0.45 -3.93 -3.67
CA LEU A 99 -0.60 -4.72 -4.32
C LEU A 99 -0.41 -6.22 -4.11
N LEU A 100 0.83 -6.69 -4.06
CA LEU A 100 1.14 -8.08 -3.68
C LEU A 100 0.74 -8.38 -2.23
N GLY A 101 0.95 -7.47 -1.29
CA GLY A 101 0.50 -7.60 0.09
C GLY A 101 -1.01 -7.77 0.18
N ASP A 102 -1.76 -6.91 -0.51
CA ASP A 102 -3.23 -6.96 -0.55
C ASP A 102 -3.77 -8.23 -1.27
N MET A 103 -3.08 -8.71 -2.30
CA MET A 103 -3.36 -10.02 -2.91
C MET A 103 -3.09 -11.18 -1.95
N THR A 104 -1.98 -11.13 -1.22
CA THR A 104 -1.58 -12.14 -0.23
C THR A 104 -2.60 -12.22 0.90
N LYS A 105 -3.02 -11.08 1.46
CA LYS A 105 -4.14 -11.04 2.41
C LYS A 105 -5.42 -11.61 1.82
N SER A 106 -5.73 -11.31 0.56
CA SER A 106 -6.95 -11.83 -0.08
C SER A 106 -6.90 -13.35 -0.21
N PHE A 107 -5.73 -13.91 -0.53
CA PHE A 107 -5.52 -15.35 -0.50
C PHE A 107 -5.82 -15.94 0.88
N PHE A 108 -5.19 -15.41 1.95
CA PHE A 108 -5.41 -15.92 3.31
C PHE A 108 -6.86 -15.76 3.77
N LYS A 109 -7.54 -14.66 3.42
CA LYS A 109 -8.97 -14.49 3.70
C LYS A 109 -9.81 -15.60 3.08
N ARG A 110 -9.52 -16.03 1.84
CA ARG A 110 -10.20 -17.18 1.23
C ARG A 110 -9.90 -18.48 1.98
N ARG A 111 -8.66 -18.71 2.40
CA ARG A 111 -8.28 -19.90 3.19
C ARG A 111 -8.99 -19.96 4.55
N LEU A 112 -9.24 -18.80 5.16
CA LEU A 112 -9.98 -18.68 6.42
C LEU A 112 -11.52 -18.69 6.26
N GLY A 113 -12.02 -18.72 5.02
CA GLY A 113 -13.46 -18.84 4.73
C GLY A 113 -14.20 -17.51 4.65
N TYR A 114 -13.48 -16.39 4.71
CA TYR A 114 -14.07 -15.08 4.48
C TYR A 114 -14.50 -14.92 3.04
N GLU A 115 -15.73 -14.46 2.83
CA GLU A 115 -16.22 -14.05 1.51
C GLU A 115 -15.52 -12.79 1.00
N ARG A 116 -15.66 -12.51 -0.30
CA ARG A 116 -15.15 -11.27 -0.90
C ARG A 116 -15.78 -10.07 -0.20
N GLY A 117 -14.94 -9.12 0.22
CA GLY A 117 -15.40 -7.90 0.88
C GLY A 117 -15.72 -8.04 2.37
N ALA A 118 -15.69 -9.26 2.93
CA ALA A 118 -15.80 -9.44 4.37
C ALA A 118 -14.67 -8.69 5.09
N LYS A 119 -14.96 -8.04 6.22
CA LYS A 119 -13.97 -7.24 6.95
C LYS A 119 -12.96 -8.15 7.65
N PHE A 120 -11.70 -7.77 7.60
CA PHE A 120 -10.62 -8.32 8.42
C PHE A 120 -9.87 -7.15 9.06
N PRO A 121 -10.39 -6.61 10.18
CA PRO A 121 -9.85 -5.41 10.83
C PRO A 121 -8.34 -5.53 11.10
N ILE A 122 -7.64 -4.39 11.09
CA ILE A 122 -6.17 -4.27 11.21
C ILE A 122 -5.42 -4.85 9.99
N VAL A 123 -5.68 -6.10 9.63
CA VAL A 123 -5.02 -6.76 8.49
C VAL A 123 -5.38 -6.06 7.18
N ASP A 124 -6.63 -5.67 6.97
CA ASP A 124 -7.06 -4.93 5.78
C ASP A 124 -6.42 -3.53 5.65
N GLN A 125 -5.76 -3.02 6.69
CA GLN A 125 -5.13 -1.69 6.71
C GLN A 125 -3.60 -1.75 6.61
N LEU A 126 -2.99 -2.86 7.03
CA LEU A 126 -1.53 -3.01 7.12
C LEU A 126 -0.96 -4.04 6.14
N ASP A 127 -1.80 -4.83 5.48
CA ASP A 127 -1.43 -5.79 4.45
C ASP A 127 -0.54 -5.20 3.34
N PHE A 128 -0.94 -4.06 2.78
CA PHE A 128 -0.21 -3.43 1.69
C PHE A 128 1.07 -2.77 2.19
N VAL A 129 1.08 -2.26 3.44
CA VAL A 129 2.30 -1.76 4.08
C VAL A 129 3.31 -2.89 4.23
N ALA A 130 2.87 -4.03 4.76
CA ALA A 130 3.72 -5.21 4.92
C ALA A 130 4.25 -5.70 3.58
N GLY A 131 3.41 -5.79 2.55
CA GLY A 131 3.82 -6.19 1.21
C GLY A 131 4.86 -5.25 0.59
N ALA A 132 4.66 -3.94 0.72
CA ALA A 132 5.61 -2.92 0.27
C ALA A 132 6.95 -3.07 0.99
N TRP A 133 6.94 -3.14 2.33
CA TRP A 133 8.17 -3.26 3.11
C TRP A 133 8.94 -4.55 2.85
N ILE A 134 8.25 -5.70 2.82
CA ILE A 134 8.89 -7.00 2.57
C ILE A 134 9.56 -7.00 1.20
N LEU A 135 8.86 -6.51 0.17
CA LEU A 135 9.39 -6.50 -1.18
C LEU A 135 10.53 -5.49 -1.33
N THR A 136 10.38 -4.27 -0.79
CA THR A 136 11.44 -3.27 -0.85
C THR A 136 12.68 -3.70 -0.07
N TYR A 137 12.53 -4.29 1.12
CA TYR A 137 13.68 -4.83 1.84
C TYR A 137 14.37 -5.97 1.08
N ALA A 138 13.63 -6.84 0.40
CA ALA A 138 14.20 -7.94 -0.36
C ALA A 138 15.01 -7.50 -1.59
N PHE A 139 14.64 -6.39 -2.22
CA PHE A 139 15.23 -5.96 -3.50
C PHE A 139 16.05 -4.67 -3.41
N ASP A 140 15.85 -3.86 -2.38
CA ASP A 140 16.62 -2.64 -2.09
C ASP A 140 16.88 -2.50 -0.57
N PRO A 141 17.63 -3.45 0.03
CA PRO A 141 17.80 -3.54 1.48
C PRO A 141 18.55 -2.33 2.07
N VAL A 142 19.51 -1.76 1.33
CA VAL A 142 20.29 -0.61 1.80
C VAL A 142 19.37 0.60 1.92
N TRP A 143 18.64 0.93 0.85
CA TRP A 143 17.69 2.03 0.86
C TRP A 143 16.62 1.85 1.93
N PHE A 144 16.07 0.63 2.07
CA PHE A 144 15.08 0.34 3.10
C PHE A 144 15.64 0.55 4.50
N SER A 145 16.86 0.09 4.75
CA SER A 145 17.51 0.21 6.05
C SER A 145 17.74 1.67 6.42
N ASP A 146 18.24 2.47 5.48
CA ASP A 146 18.52 3.90 5.70
C ASP A 146 17.25 4.71 5.98
N ASN A 147 16.12 4.34 5.36
CA ASN A 147 14.88 5.11 5.46
C ASN A 147 13.91 4.60 6.54
N PHE A 148 13.93 3.32 6.90
CA PHE A 148 12.97 2.73 7.85
C PHE A 148 13.63 2.13 9.10
N LEU A 149 14.80 1.51 8.98
CA LEU A 149 15.45 0.83 10.11
C LEU A 149 16.37 1.75 10.92
N ALA A 150 17.05 2.70 10.26
CA ALA A 150 17.91 3.69 10.92
C ALA A 150 17.11 4.62 11.85
N GLU A 151 15.84 4.88 11.51
CA GLU A 151 14.90 5.66 12.31
C GLU A 151 13.62 4.86 12.56
N PRO A 152 13.61 3.90 13.53
CA PRO A 152 12.47 3.00 13.76
C PRO A 152 11.13 3.71 14.03
N TRP A 153 11.19 4.95 14.54
CA TRP A 153 10.01 5.79 14.75
C TRP A 153 9.23 6.04 13.47
N ILE A 154 9.86 6.05 12.29
CA ILE A 154 9.17 6.17 11.00
C ILE A 154 8.26 4.96 10.78
N MET A 155 8.75 3.74 11.03
CA MET A 155 7.93 2.52 10.90
C MET A 155 6.77 2.53 11.88
N VAL A 156 7.02 2.94 13.14
CA VAL A 156 5.97 3.11 14.15
C VAL A 156 4.92 4.12 13.64
N THR A 157 5.35 5.27 13.14
CA THR A 157 4.44 6.28 12.58
C THR A 157 3.61 5.72 11.42
N VAL A 158 4.21 4.97 10.48
CA VAL A 158 3.45 4.31 9.40
C VAL A 158 2.38 3.39 9.98
N VAL A 159 2.73 2.47 10.89
CA VAL A 159 1.78 1.49 11.45
C VAL A 159 0.59 2.15 12.14
N PHE A 160 0.79 3.25 12.86
CA PHE A 160 -0.30 3.96 13.54
C PHE A 160 -1.07 4.93 12.61
N PHE A 161 -0.38 5.55 11.66
CA PHE A 161 -0.98 6.56 10.78
C PHE A 161 -1.73 5.94 9.59
N THR A 162 -1.28 4.79 9.06
CA THR A 162 -1.93 4.12 7.93
C THR A 162 -3.40 3.78 8.21
N PRO A 163 -3.80 3.20 9.36
CA PRO A 163 -5.21 3.00 9.72
C PRO A 163 -6.08 4.26 9.58
N LEU A 164 -5.54 5.41 9.99
CA LEU A 164 -6.24 6.70 9.92
C LEU A 164 -6.39 7.15 8.46
N LEU A 165 -5.31 7.06 7.69
CA LEU A 165 -5.29 7.37 6.25
C LEU A 165 -6.24 6.47 5.46
N HIS A 166 -6.26 5.18 5.76
CA HIS A 166 -7.11 4.19 5.10
C HIS A 166 -8.59 4.47 5.35
N ARG A 167 -8.95 4.90 6.56
CA ARG A 167 -10.32 5.33 6.86
C ARG A 167 -10.71 6.56 6.03
N LEU A 168 -9.83 7.55 5.91
CA LEU A 168 -10.09 8.75 5.10
C LEU A 168 -10.27 8.41 3.62
N THR A 169 -9.41 7.57 3.06
CA THR A 169 -9.52 7.17 1.64
C THR A 169 -10.75 6.31 1.38
N ASN A 170 -11.19 5.48 2.34
CA ASN A 170 -12.44 4.73 2.25
C ASN A 170 -13.66 5.66 2.23
N ILE A 171 -13.70 6.67 3.08
CA ILE A 171 -14.77 7.68 3.10
C ILE A 171 -14.84 8.42 1.76
N ILE A 172 -13.70 8.86 1.23
CA ILE A 172 -13.64 9.53 -0.08
C ILE A 172 -14.13 8.59 -1.19
N GLY A 173 -13.66 7.35 -1.20
CA GLY A 173 -14.07 6.34 -2.18
C GLY A 173 -15.56 6.00 -2.13
N TYR A 174 -16.16 6.04 -0.94
CA TYR A 174 -17.61 5.87 -0.74
C TYR A 174 -18.39 7.03 -1.37
N TYR A 175 -18.01 8.28 -1.08
CA TYR A 175 -18.67 9.45 -1.68
C TYR A 175 -18.45 9.55 -3.19
N ALA A 176 -17.32 9.05 -3.70
CA ALA A 176 -17.05 8.92 -5.12
C ALA A 176 -17.78 7.73 -5.80
N ARG A 177 -18.59 6.96 -5.05
CA ARG A 177 -19.29 5.74 -5.52
C ARG A 177 -18.37 4.63 -6.05
N LEU A 178 -17.09 4.68 -5.69
CA LEU A 178 -16.09 3.65 -6.02
C LEU A 178 -16.09 2.52 -4.99
N LYS A 179 -16.50 2.81 -3.75
CA LYS A 179 -16.68 1.83 -2.68
C LYS A 179 -18.13 1.79 -2.22
N LYS A 180 -18.59 0.60 -1.85
CA LYS A 180 -19.95 0.38 -1.33
C LYS A 180 -20.11 0.85 0.12
N GLU A 181 -19.01 0.95 0.86
CA GLU A 181 -19.01 1.22 2.30
C GLU A 181 -17.86 2.18 2.68
N PRO A 182 -18.06 3.04 3.71
CA PRO A 182 -17.11 4.10 4.08
C PRO A 182 -16.02 3.68 5.09
N TRP A 183 -15.97 2.42 5.52
CA TRP A 183 -15.01 1.93 6.53
C TRP A 183 -13.91 1.07 5.93
#